data_AF-A0A085VMX0-F1
#
_entry.id   AF-A0A085VMX0-F1
#
_cell.length_a   1.000
_cell.length_b   1.000
_cell.length_c   1.000
_cell.angle_alpha   90.00
_cell.angle_beta   90.00
_cell.angle_gamma   90.00
#
_symmetry.space_group_name_H-M   'P 1'
#
loop_
_entity.id
_entity.type
_entity.pdbx_description
1 polymer ?
#
loop_
_entity_poly.entity_id
_entity_poly.type
_entity_poly.pdbx_seq_one_letter_code
_entity_poly.pdbx_strand_id
1 'polypeptide(L)'
;MAHRQTLRGGTLDEAIDALLAQMISLGLENAPISRPEVQRRLGLTSRATLVGDRGRRIEFARIAQLKESGRDPDGARRRRSLEERIAKLQAENADLIKQRDQLYEALAAIAHNCLLKGLDVENILTPLRKR
;
A
#
# COMPACT_ATOMS: atom_id res chain seq x y z
N MET A 1 33.24 2.41 2.50
CA MET A 1 33.27 1.06 3.10
C MET A 1 32.80 1.17 4.55
N ALA A 2 31.50 1.04 4.79
CA ALA A 2 30.95 1.21 6.15
C ALA A 2 31.35 0.01 7.02
N HIS A 3 31.88 0.29 8.22
CA HIS A 3 32.22 -0.70 9.23
C HIS A 3 31.02 -1.65 9.48
N ARG A 4 31.16 -2.92 9.08
CA ARG A 4 30.25 -4.00 9.51
C ARG A 4 30.52 -4.26 10.99
N GLN A 5 29.95 -3.43 11.85
CA GLN A 5 29.90 -3.73 13.28
C GLN A 5 29.19 -5.08 13.43
N THR A 6 29.92 -6.05 13.98
CA THR A 6 29.40 -7.39 14.19
C THR A 6 28.46 -7.31 15.40
N LEU A 7 27.20 -6.95 15.16
CA LEU A 7 26.17 -6.91 16.20
C LEU A 7 26.05 -8.31 16.83
N ARG A 8 26.39 -8.43 18.12
CA ARG A 8 26.39 -9.71 18.86
C ARG A 8 25.74 -9.52 20.23
N GLY A 9 25.06 -10.56 20.71
CA GLY A 9 24.45 -10.56 22.05
C GLY A 9 23.47 -9.41 22.25
N GLY A 10 23.57 -8.70 23.40
CA GLY A 10 22.69 -7.60 23.78
C GLY A 10 22.69 -6.40 22.82
N THR A 11 23.84 -6.08 22.22
CA THR A 11 23.92 -4.98 21.22
C THR A 11 23.07 -5.23 19.98
N LEU A 12 22.85 -6.51 19.62
CA LEU A 12 21.95 -6.87 18.54
C LEU A 12 20.49 -6.73 18.96
N ASP A 13 20.16 -7.00 20.22
CA ASP A 13 18.81 -6.83 20.75
C ASP A 13 18.42 -5.35 20.74
N GLU A 14 19.31 -4.48 21.21
CA GLU A 14 19.12 -3.03 21.19
C GLU A 14 18.97 -2.49 19.76
N ALA A 15 19.79 -2.97 18.82
CA ALA A 15 19.68 -2.60 17.42
C ALA A 15 18.36 -3.06 16.77
N ILE A 16 17.86 -4.25 17.15
CA ILE A 16 16.55 -4.74 16.71
C ILE A 16 15.45 -3.82 17.27
N ASP A 17 15.47 -3.53 18.56
CA ASP A 17 14.42 -2.75 19.21
C ASP A 17 14.39 -1.30 18.66
N ALA A 18 15.57 -0.68 18.46
CA ALA A 18 15.69 0.64 17.83
C ALA A 18 15.19 0.65 16.38
N LEU A 19 15.54 -0.37 15.59
CA LEU A 19 15.04 -0.49 14.21
C LEU A 19 13.53 -0.68 14.17
N LEU A 20 12.97 -1.53 15.03
CA LEU A 20 11.52 -1.76 15.10
C LEU A 20 10.78 -0.47 15.45
N ALA A 21 11.27 0.31 16.43
CA ALA A 21 10.69 1.61 16.76
C ALA A 21 10.71 2.57 15.56
N GLN A 22 11.83 2.63 14.83
CA GLN A 22 11.92 3.44 13.61
C GLN A 22 10.92 2.98 12.53
N MET A 23 10.80 1.67 12.31
CA MET A 23 9.88 1.10 11.32
C MET A 23 8.41 1.35 11.68
N ILE A 24 8.06 1.30 12.97
CA ILE A 24 6.73 1.69 13.44
C ILE A 24 6.47 3.16 13.10
N SER A 25 7.40 4.06 13.46
CA SER A 25 7.25 5.50 13.20
C SER A 25 7.12 5.85 11.70
N LEU A 26 7.77 5.09 10.81
CA LEU A 26 7.66 5.29 9.35
C LEU A 26 6.34 4.76 8.76
N GLY A 27 5.64 3.90 9.51
CA GLY A 27 4.37 3.31 9.11
C GLY A 27 4.48 2.14 8.13
N LEU A 28 3.37 1.43 7.98
CA LEU A 28 3.28 0.18 7.21
C LEU A 28 3.64 0.35 5.72
N GLU A 29 3.31 1.49 5.12
CA GLU A 29 3.52 1.72 3.68
C GLU A 29 4.99 1.93 3.32
N ASN A 30 5.75 2.57 4.21
CA ASN A 30 7.15 2.93 3.97
C ASN A 30 8.14 1.92 4.59
N ALA A 31 7.76 1.27 5.69
CA ALA A 31 8.64 0.35 6.41
C ALA A 31 7.87 -0.84 7.00
N PRO A 32 7.35 -1.76 6.16
CA PRO A 32 6.61 -2.92 6.64
C PRO A 32 7.51 -3.85 7.46
N ILE A 33 7.08 -4.15 8.69
CA ILE A 33 7.85 -5.02 9.59
C ILE A 33 7.70 -6.48 9.18
N SER A 34 8.84 -7.09 8.86
CA SER A 34 8.96 -8.53 8.61
C SER A 34 10.37 -9.03 8.93
N ARG A 35 10.52 -10.31 9.27
CA ARG A 35 11.84 -10.89 9.56
C ARG A 35 12.86 -10.71 8.42
N PRO A 36 12.50 -10.91 7.12
CA PRO A 36 13.41 -10.64 6.01
C PRO A 36 13.81 -9.17 5.89
N GLU A 37 12.88 -8.24 6.16
CA GLU A 37 13.16 -6.81 6.08
C GLU A 37 14.10 -6.37 7.21
N VAL A 38 13.85 -6.83 8.44
CA VAL A 38 14.73 -6.59 9.60
C VAL A 38 16.13 -7.17 9.35
N GLN A 39 16.22 -8.38 8.79
CA GLN A 39 17.50 -8.99 8.42
C GLN A 39 18.27 -8.12 7.42
N ARG A 40 17.60 -7.64 6.37
CA ARG A 40 18.21 -6.81 5.32
C ARG A 40 18.71 -5.48 5.90
N ARG A 41 17.89 -4.79 6.69
CA ARG A 41 18.21 -3.47 7.27
C ARG A 41 19.33 -3.53 8.30
N LEU A 42 19.40 -4.61 9.09
CA LEU A 42 20.50 -4.84 10.04
C LEU A 42 21.74 -5.46 9.38
N GLY A 43 21.72 -5.74 8.08
CA GLY A 43 22.85 -6.34 7.35
C GLY A 43 23.23 -7.74 7.85
N LEU A 44 22.27 -8.48 8.41
CA LEU A 44 22.50 -9.80 9.01
C LEU A 44 22.66 -10.86 7.90
N THR A 45 23.68 -11.70 8.05
CA THR A 45 24.02 -12.74 7.07
C THR A 45 23.07 -13.95 7.13
N SER A 46 22.43 -14.20 8.28
CA SER A 46 21.52 -15.33 8.46
C SER A 46 20.25 -14.92 9.17
N ARG A 47 19.12 -15.50 8.73
CA ARG A 47 17.82 -15.37 9.41
C ARG A 47 17.76 -16.13 10.74
N ALA A 48 18.67 -17.09 10.94
CA ALA A 48 18.75 -17.87 12.17
C ALA A 48 19.05 -17.01 13.41
N THR A 49 19.59 -15.80 13.23
CA THR A 49 19.83 -14.86 14.34
C THR A 49 18.56 -14.14 14.82
N LEU A 50 17.48 -14.21 14.03
CA LEU A 50 16.18 -13.57 14.28
C LEU A 50 15.08 -14.59 14.64
N VAL A 51 15.48 -15.72 15.22
CA VAL A 51 14.57 -16.77 15.75
C VAL A 51 14.41 -16.61 17.27
N GLY A 52 13.59 -17.46 17.89
CA GLY A 52 13.34 -17.40 19.34
C GLY A 52 12.71 -16.08 19.78
N ASP A 53 13.21 -15.48 20.85
CA ASP A 53 12.68 -14.25 21.44
C ASP A 53 12.72 -13.05 20.50
N ARG A 54 13.83 -12.89 19.77
CA ARG A 54 13.95 -11.83 18.73
C ARG A 54 12.88 -12.00 17.66
N GLY A 55 12.67 -13.25 17.24
CA GLY A 55 11.62 -13.58 16.28
C GLY A 55 10.21 -13.29 16.79
N ARG A 56 9.97 -13.43 18.10
CA ARG A 56 8.72 -13.07 18.77
C ARG A 56 8.54 -11.55 18.83
N ARG A 57 9.57 -10.80 19.22
CA ARG A 57 9.55 -9.32 19.27
C ARG A 57 9.20 -8.70 17.90
N ILE A 58 9.82 -9.20 16.83
CA ILE A 58 9.52 -8.75 15.46
C ILE A 58 8.05 -9.02 15.10
N GLU A 59 7.51 -10.17 15.50
CA GLU A 59 6.10 -10.49 15.23
C GLU A 59 5.14 -9.60 16.03
N PHE A 60 5.43 -9.33 17.29
CA PHE A 60 4.64 -8.39 18.10
C PHE A 60 4.67 -6.98 17.51
N ALA A 61 5.83 -6.48 17.12
CA ALA A 61 5.96 -5.18 16.48
C ALA A 61 5.21 -5.11 15.13
N ARG A 62 5.24 -6.20 14.35
CA ARG A 62 4.44 -6.32 13.13
C ARG A 62 2.94 -6.25 13.41
N ILE A 63 2.46 -6.97 14.41
CA ILE A 63 1.04 -6.95 14.82
C ILE A 63 0.64 -5.55 15.28
N ALA A 64 1.48 -4.88 16.07
CA ALA A 64 1.25 -3.51 16.51
C ALA A 64 1.15 -2.54 15.31
N GLN A 65 2.09 -2.62 14.37
CA GLN A 65 2.08 -1.79 13.16
C GLN A 65 0.82 -2.03 12.31
N LEU A 66 0.36 -3.27 12.19
CA LEU A 66 -0.87 -3.59 11.45
C LEU A 66 -2.10 -2.99 12.14
N LYS A 67 -2.21 -3.14 13.46
CA LYS A 67 -3.30 -2.55 14.24
C LYS A 67 -3.35 -1.03 14.13
N GLU A 68 -2.20 -0.37 14.23
CA GLU A 68 -2.08 1.10 14.09
C GLU A 68 -2.53 1.59 12.70
N SER A 69 -2.25 0.81 11.66
CA SER A 69 -2.72 1.09 10.29
C SER A 69 -4.19 0.71 10.03
N GLY A 70 -4.93 0.26 11.05
CA GLY A 70 -6.31 -0.20 10.91
C GLY A 70 -6.47 -1.52 10.13
N ARG A 71 -5.38 -2.29 9.95
CA ARG A 71 -5.40 -3.58 9.25
C ARG A 71 -5.44 -4.73 10.24
N ASP A 72 -6.29 -5.71 9.96
CA ASP A 72 -6.39 -6.92 10.77
C ASP A 72 -5.09 -7.75 10.69
N PRO A 73 -4.37 -7.98 11.81
CA PRO A 73 -3.16 -8.79 11.83
C PRO A 73 -3.39 -10.24 11.37
N ASP A 74 -4.59 -10.80 11.60
CA ASP A 74 -4.97 -12.14 11.11
C ASP A 74 -5.47 -12.10 9.65
N GLY A 75 -6.06 -10.97 9.25
CA GLY A 75 -6.39 -10.64 7.86
C GLY A 75 -5.17 -10.50 6.94
N ALA A 76 -3.95 -10.32 7.48
CA ALA A 76 -2.72 -10.36 6.68
C ALA A 76 -2.23 -11.80 6.40
N ARG A 77 -2.66 -12.79 7.20
CA ARG A 77 -2.47 -14.23 6.91
C ARG A 77 -3.54 -14.76 5.97
N ARG A 78 -4.78 -14.31 6.14
CA ARG A 78 -5.80 -14.44 5.11
C ARG A 78 -5.55 -13.38 4.04
N ARG A 79 -4.55 -13.60 3.17
CA ARG A 79 -4.64 -13.06 1.81
C ARG A 79 -6.10 -13.26 1.41
N ARG A 80 -6.86 -12.17 1.17
CA ARG A 80 -8.07 -12.29 0.36
C ARG A 80 -7.66 -13.20 -0.79
N SER A 81 -8.37 -14.31 -0.98
CA SER A 81 -7.98 -15.25 -2.03
C SER A 81 -7.82 -14.44 -3.32
N LEU A 82 -6.90 -14.84 -4.20
CA LEU A 82 -6.72 -14.10 -5.45
C LEU A 82 -8.08 -13.91 -6.15
N GLU A 83 -8.99 -14.86 -5.98
CA GLU A 83 -10.40 -14.83 -6.38
C GLU A 83 -11.19 -13.69 -5.73
N GLU A 84 -11.16 -13.49 -4.40
CA GLU A 84 -11.84 -12.37 -3.73
C GLU A 84 -11.30 -11.02 -4.20
N ARG A 85 -10.00 -10.93 -4.46
CA ARG A 85 -9.40 -9.69 -4.98
C ARG A 85 -9.79 -9.44 -6.43
N ILE A 86 -9.83 -10.48 -7.25
CA ILE A 86 -10.32 -10.43 -8.64
C ILE A 86 -11.79 -10.01 -8.64
N ALA A 87 -12.62 -10.59 -7.79
CA ALA A 87 -14.05 -10.26 -7.70
C ALA A 87 -14.28 -8.79 -7.32
N LYS A 88 -13.53 -8.27 -6.33
CA LYS A 88 -13.59 -6.85 -5.96
C LYS A 88 -13.16 -5.94 -7.11
N LEU A 89 -12.05 -6.26 -7.79
CA LEU A 89 -11.56 -5.46 -8.92
C LEU A 89 -12.52 -5.52 -10.12
N GLN A 90 -13.17 -6.66 -10.36
CA GLN A 90 -14.18 -6.80 -11.41
C GLN A 90 -15.43 -5.97 -11.08
N ALA A 91 -15.88 -5.96 -9.84
CA ALA A 91 -16.99 -5.12 -9.40
C ALA A 91 -16.65 -3.63 -9.54
N GLU A 92 -15.47 -3.20 -9.07
CA GLU A 92 -15.01 -1.81 -9.21
C GLU A 92 -14.90 -1.40 -10.68
N ASN A 93 -14.40 -2.27 -11.55
CA ASN A 93 -14.32 -1.99 -12.98
C ASN A 93 -15.71 -1.87 -13.62
N ALA A 94 -16.65 -2.74 -13.25
CA ALA A 94 -18.03 -2.67 -13.73
C ALA A 94 -18.71 -1.34 -13.32
N ASP A 95 -18.46 -0.87 -12.09
CA ASP A 95 -19.01 0.41 -11.63
C ASP A 95 -18.35 1.60 -12.33
N LEU A 96 -17.03 1.56 -12.55
CA LEU A 96 -16.32 2.58 -13.34
C LEU A 96 -16.81 2.65 -14.78
N ILE A 97 -17.12 1.51 -15.41
CA ILE A 97 -17.70 1.46 -16.76
C ILE A 97 -19.07 2.14 -16.77
N LYS A 98 -19.93 1.85 -15.79
CA LYS A 98 -21.24 2.51 -15.69
C LYS A 98 -21.11 4.03 -15.51
N GLN A 99 -20.22 4.47 -14.63
CA GLN A 99 -19.97 5.90 -14.41
C GLN A 99 -19.47 6.58 -15.68
N ARG A 100 -18.54 5.92 -16.40
CA ARG A 100 -18.04 6.41 -17.69
C ARG A 100 -19.19 6.58 -18.68
N ASP A 101 -20.05 5.58 -18.82
CA ASP A 101 -21.13 5.61 -19.80
C ASP A 101 -22.15 6.71 -19.47
N GLN A 102 -22.50 6.88 -18.19
CA GLN A 102 -23.35 7.98 -17.72
C GLN A 102 -22.75 9.36 -18.02
N LEU A 103 -21.43 9.53 -17.83
CA LEU A 103 -20.75 10.78 -18.15
C LEU A 103 -20.75 11.04 -19.66
N TYR A 104 -20.58 10.02 -20.50
CA TYR A 104 -20.68 10.16 -21.95
C TYR A 104 -22.08 10.56 -22.40
N GLU A 105 -23.13 9.95 -21.84
CA GLU A 105 -24.52 10.30 -22.14
C GLU A 105 -24.81 11.77 -21.76
N ALA A 106 -24.39 12.18 -20.56
CA ALA A 106 -24.54 13.55 -20.11
C ALA A 106 -23.80 14.54 -21.04
N LEU A 107 -22.59 14.20 -21.46
CA LEU A 107 -21.80 15.03 -22.36
C LEU A 107 -22.41 15.12 -23.76
N ALA A 108 -22.96 14.02 -24.28
CA ALA A 108 -23.69 14.00 -25.54
C ALA A 108 -24.94 14.88 -25.49
N ALA A 109 -25.70 14.82 -24.39
CA ALA A 109 -26.87 15.68 -24.18
C ALA A 109 -26.49 17.17 -24.11
N ILE A 110 -25.39 17.51 -23.42
CA ILE A 110 -24.88 18.88 -23.36
C ILE A 110 -24.47 19.35 -24.77
N ALA A 111 -23.68 18.56 -25.49
CA ALA A 111 -23.24 18.88 -26.84
C ALA A 111 -24.43 19.12 -27.79
N HIS A 112 -25.44 18.25 -27.74
CA HIS A 112 -26.66 18.38 -28.54
C HIS A 112 -27.42 19.68 -28.22
N ASN A 113 -27.58 20.01 -26.94
CA ASN A 113 -28.24 21.25 -26.52
C ASN A 113 -27.46 22.50 -26.95
N CYS A 114 -26.13 22.45 -26.91
CA CYS A 114 -25.30 23.54 -27.41
C CYS A 114 -25.48 23.76 -28.93
N LEU A 115 -25.53 22.68 -29.72
CA LEU A 115 -25.81 22.75 -31.16
C LEU A 115 -27.18 23.38 -31.44
N LEU A 116 -28.23 22.95 -30.73
CA LEU A 116 -29.58 23.50 -30.89
C LEU A 116 -29.65 25.00 -30.57
N LYS A 117 -28.81 25.48 -29.65
CA LYS A 117 -28.71 26.88 -29.27
C LYS A 117 -27.74 27.70 -30.13
N GLY A 118 -27.13 27.09 -31.16
CA GLY A 118 -26.14 27.74 -32.01
C GLY A 118 -24.83 28.10 -31.29
N LEU A 119 -24.52 27.43 -30.18
CA LEU A 119 -23.29 27.62 -29.43
C LEU A 119 -22.15 26.79 -30.03
N ASP A 120 -20.94 27.35 -30.03
CA ASP A 120 -19.73 26.64 -30.47
C ASP A 120 -19.34 25.55 -29.46
N VAL A 121 -19.72 24.32 -29.77
CA VAL A 121 -19.46 23.12 -28.95
C VAL A 121 -17.96 22.87 -28.77
N GLU A 122 -17.15 23.09 -29.82
CA GLU A 122 -15.72 22.80 -29.77
C GLU A 122 -15.01 23.71 -28.78
N ASN A 123 -15.38 25.00 -28.78
CA ASN A 123 -14.88 25.95 -27.80
C ASN A 123 -15.31 25.57 -26.37
N ILE A 124 -16.60 25.21 -26.18
CA ILE A 124 -17.14 24.83 -24.87
C ILE A 124 -16.46 23.58 -24.30
N LEU A 125 -16.16 22.58 -25.13
CA LEU A 125 -15.53 21.32 -24.71
C LEU A 125 -14.00 21.39 -24.61
N THR A 126 -13.39 22.52 -24.97
CA THR A 126 -11.92 22.72 -24.94
C THR A 126 -11.28 22.34 -23.59
N PRO A 127 -11.86 22.66 -22.41
CA PRO A 127 -11.28 22.27 -21.11
C PRO A 127 -11.19 20.75 -20.86
N LEU A 128 -11.97 19.95 -21.58
CA LEU A 128 -12.01 18.49 -21.43
C LEU A 128 -10.99 17.77 -22.34
N ARG A 129 -10.37 18.47 -23.29
CA ARG A 129 -9.31 17.89 -24.11
C ARG A 129 -8.08 17.63 -23.22
N LYS A 130 -7.59 16.40 -23.22
CA LYS A 130 -6.30 16.07 -22.59
C LYS A 130 -5.18 16.92 -23.23
N ARG A 131 -4.33 17.50 -22.39
CA ARG A 131 -2.99 17.94 -22.81
C ARG A 131 -2.08 16.75 -23.02
#